data_AF-M0L8F3-F1
#
_entry.id   AF-M0L8F3-F1
#
_cell.length_a   1.000
_cell.length_b   1.000
_cell.length_c   1.000
_cell.angle_alpha   90.00
_cell.angle_beta   90.00
_cell.angle_gamma   90.00
#
_symmetry.space_group_name_H-M   'P 1'
#
loop_
_entity.id
_entity.type
_entity.pdbx_description
1 polymer ?
#
loop_
_entity_poly.entity_id
_entity_poly.type
_entity_poly.pdbx_seq_one_letter_code
_entity_poly.pdbx_strand_id
1 'polypeptide(L)' 'MDFDFKTAVAPLVVIVAVATVAFMSMGVMGRSTVFMMVLPSMIVFSVIAFFFGMKHGEFRASP' A
#
# COMPACT_ATOMS: atom_id res chain seq x y z
N MET A 1 6.56 3.31 20.98
CA MET A 1 5.74 2.36 20.21
C MET A 1 6.68 1.31 19.68
N ASP A 2 6.43 0.03 19.98
CA ASP A 2 7.15 -1.07 19.32
C ASP A 2 6.62 -1.19 17.89
N PHE A 3 7.16 -0.36 16.99
CA PHE A 3 6.91 -0.44 15.56
C PHE A 3 7.70 -1.61 14.98
N ASP A 4 7.24 -2.82 15.27
CA ASP A 4 7.70 -3.99 14.55
C ASP A 4 7.13 -3.97 13.12
N PHE A 5 7.78 -4.70 12.21
CA PHE A 5 7.44 -4.78 10.79
C PHE A 5 5.95 -5.07 10.58
N LYS A 6 5.37 -5.96 11.38
CA LYS A 6 3.93 -6.30 11.31
C LYS A 6 3.04 -5.07 11.58
N THR A 7 3.37 -4.29 12.60
CA THR A 7 2.63 -3.07 12.96
C THR A 7 2.73 -2.01 11.86
N ALA A 8 3.88 -1.94 11.17
CA ALA A 8 4.11 -1.00 10.08
C ALA A 8 3.43 -1.42 8.76
N VAL A 9 3.23 -2.73 8.52
CA VAL A 9 2.50 -3.24 7.34
C VAL A 9 0.99 -3.06 7.47
N ALA A 10 0.43 -3.07 8.67
CA ALA A 10 -1.02 -2.96 8.88
C ALA A 10 -1.65 -1.71 8.22
N PRO A 11 -1.10 -0.48 8.37
CA PRO A 11 -1.57 0.70 7.66
C PRO A 11 -1.59 0.53 6.13
N LEU A 12 -0.57 -0.11 5.56
CA LEU A 12 -0.48 -0.33 4.11
C LEU A 12 -1.64 -1.19 3.60
N VAL A 13 -1.98 -2.26 4.32
CA VAL A 13 -3.12 -3.12 3.98
C VAL A 13 -4.45 -2.35 4.07
N VAL A 14 -4.62 -1.55 5.13
CA VAL A 14 -5.83 -0.72 5.31
C VAL A 14 -5.99 0.27 4.16
N ILE A 15 -4.92 0.97 3.78
CA ILE A 15 -4.93 1.94 2.68
C ILE A 15 -5.33 1.25 1.36
N VAL A 16 -4.72 0.10 1.06
CA VAL A 16 -5.03 -0.68 -0.16
C VAL A 16 -6.50 -1.11 -0.17
N ALA A 17 -7.03 -1.58 0.96
CA ALA A 17 -8.43 -1.99 1.08
C ALA A 17 -9.40 -0.81 0.85
N VAL A 18 -9.15 0.32 1.52
CA VAL A 18 -9.98 1.54 1.40
C VAL A 18 -9.95 2.08 -0.03
N ALA A 19 -8.76 2.17 -0.65
CA ALA A 19 -8.62 2.63 -2.02
C ALA A 19 -9.37 1.73 -3.02
N THR A 20 -9.34 0.41 -2.80
CA THR A 20 -10.06 -0.54 -3.65
C THR A 20 -11.57 -0.35 -3.58
N VAL A 21 -12.12 -0.17 -2.37
CA VAL A 21 -13.55 0.11 -2.18
C VAL A 21 -13.93 1.45 -2.80
N ALA A 22 -13.10 2.48 -2.61
CA ALA A 22 -13.31 3.79 -3.21
C ALA A 22 -13.40 3.69 -4.74
N PHE A 23 -12.44 3.02 -5.40
CA PHE A 23 -12.47 2.85 -6.85
C PHE A 23 -13.71 2.11 -7.36
N MET A 24 -14.17 1.08 -6.64
CA MET A 24 -15.41 0.39 -6.99
C MET A 24 -16.65 1.29 -6.85
N SER A 25 -16.65 2.18 -5.85
CA SER A 25 -17.80 3.06 -5.57
C SER A 25 -17.91 4.25 -6.52
N MET A 26 -16.79 4.73 -7.05
CA MET A 26 -16.77 5.93 -7.92
C MET A 26 -17.29 5.67 -9.35
N GLY A 27 -17.40 4.41 -9.77
CA GLY A 27 -17.95 4.05 -11.09
C GLY A 27 -17.12 4.51 -12.30
N VAL A 28 -15.92 5.04 -12.09
CA VAL A 28 -15.03 5.55 -13.16
C VAL A 28 -14.36 4.44 -13.98
N MET A 29 -14.37 3.21 -13.49
CA MET A 29 -13.82 2.04 -14.17
C MET A 29 -14.55 0.76 -13.75
N GLY A 30 -14.54 -0.25 -14.62
CA GLY A 30 -15.21 -1.53 -14.37
C GLY A 30 -14.56 -2.33 -13.25
N ARG A 31 -15.34 -3.12 -12.50
CA ARG A 31 -14.85 -3.98 -11.41
C ARG A 31 -13.74 -4.94 -11.86
N SER A 32 -13.86 -5.49 -13.07
CA SER A 32 -12.81 -6.35 -13.66
C SER A 32 -11.47 -5.62 -13.76
N THR A 33 -11.45 -4.39 -14.26
CA THR A 33 -10.25 -3.54 -14.33
C THR A 33 -9.67 -3.27 -12.94
N VAL A 34 -10.52 -2.98 -11.96
CA VAL A 34 -10.07 -2.74 -10.58
C VAL A 34 -9.39 -4.00 -10.01
N PHE A 35 -10.03 -5.17 -10.08
CA PHE A 35 -9.50 -6.39 -9.46
C PHE A 35 -8.35 -7.05 -10.23
N MET A 36 -8.34 -6.95 -11.56
CA MET A 36 -7.37 -7.67 -12.40
C MET A 36 -6.19 -6.82 -12.85
N MET A 37 -6.25 -5.50 -12.68
CA MET A 37 -5.19 -4.59 -13.15
C MET A 37 -4.75 -3.62 -12.05
N VAL A 38 -5.69 -2.86 -11.48
CA VAL A 38 -5.37 -1.79 -10.52
C VAL A 38 -4.92 -2.36 -9.18
N LEU A 39 -5.72 -3.23 -8.58
CA LEU A 39 -5.40 -3.83 -7.28
C LEU A 39 -4.05 -4.58 -7.28
N PRO A 40 -3.75 -5.45 -8.27
CA PRO A 40 -2.45 -6.11 -8.33
C PRO A 40 -1.27 -5.13 -8.42
N SER A 41 -1.36 -4.12 -9.30
CA SER A 41 -0.29 -3.13 -9.47
C SER A 41 -0.14 -2.24 -8.22
N MET A 42 -1.24 -1.85 -7.59
CA MET A 42 -1.25 -1.06 -6.37
C MET A 42 -0.61 -1.82 -5.20
N ILE A 43 -0.87 -3.12 -5.07
CA ILE A 43 -0.21 -3.97 -4.07
C ILE A 43 1.31 -4.00 -4.33
N VAL A 44 1.73 -4.36 -5.55
CA VAL A 44 3.17 -4.45 -5.88
C VAL A 44 3.88 -3.12 -5.63
N PHE A 45 3.32 -2.02 -6.12
CA PHE A 45 3.89 -0.70 -5.93
C PHE A 45 3.95 -0.30 -4.45
N SER A 46 2.88 -0.53 -3.70
CA SER A 46 2.84 -0.18 -2.27
C SER A 46 3.92 -0.93 -1.48
N VAL A 47 4.14 -2.21 -1.75
CA VAL A 47 5.18 -3.02 -1.09
C VAL A 47 6.57 -2.48 -1.40
N ILE A 48 6.83 -2.19 -2.68
CA ILE A 48 8.11 -1.61 -3.13
C ILE A 48 8.34 -0.26 -2.44
N ALA A 49 7.37 0.65 -2.52
CA ALA A 49 7.47 2.00 -1.95
C ALA A 49 7.66 1.96 -0.43
N PHE A 50 6.92 1.10 0.27
CA PHE A 50 7.05 0.92 1.71
C PHE A 50 8.42 0.39 2.11
N PHE A 51 8.91 -0.65 1.41
CA PHE A 51 10.23 -1.21 1.69
C PHE A 51 11.35 -0.18 1.52
N PHE A 52 11.36 0.55 0.40
CA PHE A 52 12.36 1.59 0.18
C PHE A 52 12.19 2.77 1.14
N GLY A 53 10.96 3.17 1.48
CA GLY A 53 10.69 4.21 2.46
C GLY A 53 11.26 3.88 3.83
N MET A 54 11.08 2.64 4.30
CA MET A 54 11.69 2.17 5.55
C MET A 54 13.21 2.21 5.50
N LYS A 55 13.85 1.70 4.43
CA LYS A 55 15.31 1.73 4.28
C LYS A 55 15.88 3.14 4.19
N HIS A 56 15.18 4.04 3.52
CA HIS A 56 15.55 5.45 3.51
C HIS A 56 15.45 6.08 4.90
N GLY A 57 14.41 5.73 5.67
CA GLY A 57 14.26 6.15 7.07
C GLY A 57 15.40 5.65 7.95
N GLU A 58 15.74 4.36 7.87
CA GLU A 58 16.87 3.76 8.60
C GLU A 58 18.20 4.45 8.26
N PHE A 59 18.46 4.70 6.97
CA PHE A 59 19.66 5.40 6.52
C PHE A 59 19.76 6.82 7.11
N ARG A 60 18.64 7.56 7.16
CA ARG A 60 18.60 8.93 7.71
C ARG A 60 18.65 9.00 9.24
N ALA A 61 18.20 7.95 9.91
CA ALA A 61 18.23 7.85 11.37
C ALA A 61 19.58 7.32 11.90
N SER A 62 20.47 6.88 11.01
CA SER A 62 21.81 6.43 11.37
C SER A 62 22.69 7.62 11.79
N PRO A 63 23.49 7.52 12.87
CA PRO A 63 24.35 8.59 13.36
C PRO A 63 25.44 9.05 12.38
#